data_AF-A0A6A8AMS4-F1
#
_entry.id   AF-A0A6A8AMS4-F1
#
_cell.length_a   1.000
_cell.length_b   1.000
_cell.length_c   1.000
_cell.angle_alpha   90.00
_cell.angle_beta   90.00
_cell.angle_gamma   90.00
#
_symmetry.space_group_name_H-M   'P 1'
#
loop_
_entity.id
_entity.type
_entity.pdbx_description
1 polymer ?
#
loop_
_entity_poly.entity_id
_entity_poly.type
_entity_poly.pdbx_seq_one_letter_code
_entity_poly.pdbx_strand_id
1 'polypeptide(L)'
;MRVIDFLIENTGYDYTKTEIAKRSGIDWSTLSKMLDKMERYRLIVSVRKEKEKLYRLNEKNSLVKDLLSLELDLIDEYSEEEMVVPVNG
;
A
#
# COMPACT_ATOMS: atom_id res chain seq x y z
N MET A 1 7.50 -1.54 -6.61
CA MET A 1 6.19 -1.10 -6.11
C MET A 1 5.78 -1.84 -4.83
N ARG A 2 6.04 -3.15 -4.69
CA ARG A 2 5.86 -4.02 -3.49
C ARG A 2 5.60 -3.42 -2.08
N VAL A 3 6.29 -2.36 -1.65
CA VAL A 3 6.03 -1.73 -0.33
C VAL A 3 4.77 -0.86 -0.36
N ILE A 4 4.56 -0.07 -1.42
CA ILE A 4 3.35 0.76 -1.52
C ILE A 4 2.14 -0.13 -1.81
N ASP A 5 2.28 -1.14 -2.67
CA ASP A 5 1.22 -2.11 -2.98
C ASP A 5 0.74 -2.80 -1.69
N PHE A 6 1.68 -3.30 -0.88
CA PHE A 6 1.37 -3.88 0.43
C PHE A 6 0.58 -2.91 1.32
N LEU A 7 0.97 -1.64 1.39
CA LEU A 7 0.29 -0.65 2.22
C LEU A 7 -1.08 -0.23 1.66
N ILE A 8 -1.28 -0.29 0.34
CA ILE A 8 -2.56 -0.04 -0.33
C ILE A 8 -3.53 -1.19 -0.03
N GLU A 9 -3.11 -2.43 -0.25
CA GLU A 9 -3.91 -3.64 0.07
C GLU A 9 -4.29 -3.71 1.55
N ASN A 10 -3.49 -3.11 2.41
CA ASN A 10 -3.67 -3.10 3.86
C ASN A 10 -3.95 -1.68 4.39
N THR A 11 -4.62 -0.84 3.60
CA THR A 11 -5.01 0.51 3.99
C THR A 11 -5.83 0.50 5.28
N GLY A 12 -5.61 1.49 6.15
CA GLY A 12 -6.28 1.62 7.46
C GLY A 12 -5.55 0.95 8.62
N TYR A 13 -4.48 0.20 8.37
CA TYR A 13 -3.71 -0.51 9.39
C TYR A 13 -2.26 0.03 9.53
N ASP A 14 -1.70 -0.19 10.73
CA ASP A 14 -0.36 0.20 11.12
C ASP A 14 0.56 -1.04 11.12
N TYR A 15 1.74 -0.94 10.51
CA TYR A 15 2.69 -2.05 10.42
C TYR A 15 4.09 -1.68 10.89
N THR A 16 4.76 -2.59 11.59
CA THR A 16 6.18 -2.45 11.88
C THR A 16 7.00 -2.55 10.60
N LYS A 17 8.21 -1.98 10.63
CA LYS A 17 9.19 -2.16 9.54
C LYS A 17 9.48 -3.64 9.26
N THR A 18 9.49 -4.48 10.31
CA THR A 18 9.74 -5.92 10.19
C THR A 18 8.61 -6.62 9.43
N GLU A 19 7.36 -6.30 9.71
CA GLU A 19 6.21 -6.85 8.99
C GLU A 19 6.21 -6.43 7.53
N ILE A 20 6.49 -5.15 7.25
CA ILE A 20 6.59 -4.63 5.89
C ILE A 20 7.70 -5.35 5.13
N ALA A 21 8.89 -5.52 5.72
CA ALA A 21 10.00 -6.25 5.09
C ALA A 21 9.61 -7.68 4.73
N LYS A 22 9.00 -8.39 5.70
CA LYS A 22 8.58 -9.79 5.53
C LYS A 22 7.53 -9.94 4.42
N ARG A 23 6.53 -9.06 4.37
CA ARG A 23 5.41 -9.15 3.42
C ARG A 23 5.76 -8.62 2.03
N SER A 24 6.56 -7.56 1.93
CA SER A 24 7.01 -7.02 0.65
C SER A 24 8.19 -7.78 0.02
N GLY A 25 8.85 -8.65 0.80
CA GLY A 25 10.05 -9.38 0.36
C GLY A 25 11.25 -8.47 0.11
N ILE A 26 11.29 -7.29 0.76
CA ILE A 26 12.37 -6.31 0.64
C ILE A 26 13.29 -6.43 1.86
N ASP A 27 14.60 -6.42 1.62
CA ASP A 27 15.58 -6.45 2.71
C ASP A 27 15.48 -5.20 3.61
N TRP A 28 15.88 -5.38 4.85
CA TRP A 28 15.66 -4.38 5.89
C TRP A 28 16.42 -3.05 5.67
N SER A 29 17.56 -3.11 4.97
CA SER A 29 18.41 -1.94 4.71
C SER A 29 17.83 -1.07 3.59
N THR A 30 17.38 -1.71 2.51
CA THR A 30 16.67 -1.07 1.40
C THR A 30 15.34 -0.50 1.87
N LEU A 31 14.58 -1.27 2.64
CA LEU A 31 13.30 -0.82 3.18
C LEU A 31 13.45 0.43 4.04
N SER A 32 14.53 0.53 4.85
CA SER A 32 14.77 1.73 5.66
C SER A 32 14.80 2.99 4.80
N LYS A 33 15.64 2.96 3.76
CA LYS A 33 15.84 4.11 2.86
C LYS A 33 14.55 4.44 2.11
N MET A 34 13.78 3.43 1.74
CA MET A 34 12.48 3.60 1.09
C MET A 34 11.48 4.29 2.02
N LEU A 35 11.29 3.78 3.24
CA LEU A 35 10.37 4.36 4.23
C LEU A 35 10.76 5.80 4.56
N ASP A 36 12.05 6.09 4.77
CA ASP A 36 12.54 7.45 5.02
C ASP A 36 12.18 8.41 3.85
N LYS A 37 12.30 7.93 2.61
CA LYS A 37 11.93 8.70 1.41
C LYS A 37 10.41 8.89 1.34
N MET A 38 9.62 7.84 1.57
CA MET A 38 8.16 7.88 1.53
C MET A 38 7.59 8.80 2.61
N GLU A 39 8.15 8.80 3.82
CA GLU A 39 7.79 9.74 4.89
C GLU A 39 8.12 11.19 4.50
N ARG A 40 9.28 11.43 3.88
CA ARG A 40 9.65 12.77 3.40
C ARG A 40 8.64 13.33 2.40
N TYR A 41 8.14 12.49 1.49
CA TYR A 41 7.09 12.86 0.54
C TYR A 41 5.67 12.74 1.12
N ARG A 42 5.54 12.42 2.42
CA ARG A 42 4.27 12.22 3.12
C ARG A 42 3.36 11.20 2.46
N LEU A 43 3.90 10.21 1.77
CA LEU A 43 3.12 9.09 1.20
C LEU A 43 2.69 8.12 2.30
N ILE A 44 3.50 8.04 3.35
CA ILE A 44 3.21 7.30 4.58
C ILE A 44 3.38 8.24 5.77
N VAL A 45 2.75 7.87 6.87
CA VAL A 45 3.00 8.45 8.19
C VAL A 45 3.43 7.36 9.15
N SER A 46 4.15 7.76 10.19
CA SER A 46 4.55 6.84 11.24
C SER A 46 4.11 7.33 12.61
N VAL A 47 3.88 6.36 13.49
CA VAL A 47 3.62 6.58 14.91
C VAL A 47 4.60 5.73 15.71
N ARG A 48 5.14 6.30 16.79
CA ARG A 48 5.97 5.54 17.72
C ARG A 48 5.07 4.93 18.79
N LYS A 49 5.03 3.61 18.85
CA LYS A 49 4.31 2.85 19.88
C LYS A 49 5.34 2.14 20.75
N GLU A 50 5.59 2.72 21.93
CA GLU A 50 6.64 2.28 22.86
C GLU A 50 8.04 2.25 22.21
N LYS A 51 8.56 1.04 21.97
CA LYS A 51 9.90 0.78 21.40
C LYS A 51 9.88 0.65 19.88
N GLU A 52 8.71 0.50 19.27
CA GLU A 52 8.59 0.23 17.84
C GLU A 52 7.99 1.42 17.09
N LYS A 53 8.43 1.59 15.83
CA LYS A 53 7.89 2.57 14.89
C LYS A 53 6.96 1.83 13.92
N LEU A 54 5.71 2.25 13.89
CA LEU A 54 4.68 1.73 13.01
C LEU A 54 4.48 2.70 11.85
N TYR A 55 4.18 2.16 10.67
CA TYR A 55 3.99 2.90 9.43
C TYR A 55 2.63 2.53 8.85
N ARG A 56 1.95 3.54 8.28
CA ARG A 56 0.71 3.37 7.53
C ARG A 56 0.69 4.28 6.31
N LEU A 57 -0.16 3.94 5.36
CA LEU A 57 -0.46 4.80 4.23
C LEU A 57 -1.05 6.15 4.71
N ASN A 58 -0.66 7.25 4.07
CA ASN A 58 -1.19 8.57 4.37
C ASN A 58 -2.36 8.92 3.45
N GLU A 59 -3.55 8.45 3.79
CA GLU A 59 -4.79 8.68 3.03
C GLU A 59 -5.20 10.16 2.95
N LYS A 60 -4.53 11.05 3.69
CA LYS A 60 -4.74 12.51 3.61
C LYS A 60 -3.92 13.15 2.48
N ASN A 61 -2.90 12.48 1.95
CA ASN A 61 -2.07 12.97 0.86
C ASN A 61 -2.82 12.87 -0.48
N SER A 62 -2.81 13.94 -1.30
CA SER A 62 -3.54 13.96 -2.57
C SER A 62 -3.04 12.89 -3.54
N LEU A 63 -1.72 12.73 -3.69
CA LEU A 63 -1.15 11.73 -4.58
C LEU A 63 -1.52 10.29 -4.15
N VAL A 64 -1.61 10.05 -2.84
CA VAL A 64 -2.06 8.76 -2.32
C VAL A 64 -3.53 8.53 -2.66
N LYS A 65 -4.39 9.55 -2.54
CA LYS A 65 -5.80 9.44 -2.93
C LYS A 65 -5.96 9.15 -4.42
N ASP A 66 -5.20 9.87 -5.26
CA ASP A 66 -5.23 9.67 -6.71
C ASP A 66 -4.81 8.23 -7.06
N LEU A 67 -3.79 7.70 -6.37
CA LEU A 67 -3.33 6.32 -6.56
C LEU A 67 -4.38 5.30 -6.12
N LEU A 68 -5.07 5.52 -4.98
CA LEU A 68 -6.15 4.65 -4.52
C LEU A 68 -7.36 4.68 -5.46
N SER A 69 -7.69 5.85 -6.01
CA SER A 69 -8.76 5.97 -7.01
C SER A 69 -8.42 5.17 -8.26
N LEU A 70 -7.19 5.30 -8.77
CA LEU A 70 -6.74 4.55 -9.94
C LEU A 70 -6.78 3.04 -9.70
N GLU A 71 -6.37 2.57 -8.52
CA GLU A 71 -6.44 1.15 -8.16
C GLU A 71 -7.89 0.64 -8.19
N LEU A 72 -8.84 1.42 -7.67
CA LEU A 72 -10.26 1.07 -7.71
C LEU A 72 -10.81 1.07 -9.15
N ASP A 73 -10.50 2.10 -9.95
CA ASP A 73 -10.93 2.19 -11.35
C ASP A 73 -10.42 0.99 -12.16
N LEU A 74 -9.18 0.54 -11.91
CA LEU A 74 -8.63 -0.66 -12.54
C LEU A 74 -9.38 -1.92 -12.11
N ILE A 75 -9.62 -2.10 -10.80
CA ILE A 75 -10.37 -3.26 -10.28
C ILE A 75 -11.77 -3.33 -10.92
N ASP A 76 -12.45 -2.20 -11.02
CA ASP A 76 -13.78 -2.12 -11.60
C ASP A 76 -13.75 -2.55 -13.08
N GLU A 77 -12.83 -2.00 -13.88
CA GLU A 77 -12.65 -2.39 -15.30
C GLU A 77 -12.39 -3.89 -15.49
N TYR A 78 -11.50 -4.49 -14.69
CA TYR A 78 -11.22 -5.93 -14.78
C TYR A 78 -12.38 -6.80 -14.26
N SER A 79 -13.21 -6.28 -13.35
CA SER A 79 -14.36 -7.02 -12.81
C SER A 79 -15.52 -7.13 -13.80
N GLU A 80 -15.64 -6.18 -14.74
CA GLU A 80 -16.65 -6.20 -15.80
C GLU A 80 -16.36 -7.24 -16.89
N GLU A 81 -15.08 -7.57 -17.14
CA GLU A 81 -14.68 -8.59 -18.12
C GLU A 81 -14.99 -10.03 -17.65
N GLU A 82 -14.96 -10.32 -16.34
CA GLU A 82 -15.22 -11.65 -15.77
C GLU A 82 -16.73 -12.04 -15.70
N MET A 83 -17.65 -11.08 -15.90
CA MET A 83 -19.10 -11.36 -15.91
C MET A 83 -19.68 -11.73 -17.29
N VAL A 84 -18.87 -11.76 -18.35
CA VAL A 84 -19.31 -12.26 -19.67
C VAL A 84 -19.16 -13.79 -19.73
N VAL A 85 -19.91 -14.51 -18.89
CA VAL A 85 -20.05 -15.97 -19.06
C VAL A 85 -20.85 -16.25 -20.35
N PRO A 86 -20.32 -17.02 -21.32
CA PRO A 86 -21.11 -17.42 -22.47
C PRO A 86 -22.20 -18.38 -21.98
N VAL A 87 -23.45 -17.92 -22.07
CA VAL A 87 -24.64 -18.75 -21.87
C VAL A 87 -24.72 -19.71 -23.06
N ASN A 88 -24.08 -20.87 -22.94
CA ASN A 88 -24.25 -21.94 -23.93
C ASN A 88 -25.58 -22.66 -23.61
N GLY A 89 -26.60 -22.36 -24.43
CA GLY A 89 -27.86 -23.10 -24.51
C GLY A 89 -27.77 -24.32 -25.42
#